data_AF-A0A517NHG6-F1
#
_entry.id   AF-A0A517NHG6-F1
#
_cell.length_a   1.000
_cell.length_b   1.000
_cell.length_c   1.000
_cell.angle_alpha   90.00
_cell.angle_beta   90.00
_cell.angle_gamma   90.00
#
_symmetry.space_group_name_H-M   'P 1'
#
loop_
_entity.id
_entity.type
_entity.pdbx_description
1 polymer ?
#
loop_
_entity_poly.entity_id
_entity_poly.type
_entity_poly.pdbx_seq_one_letter_code
_entity_poly.pdbx_strand_id
1 'polypeptide(L)'
;MAKFYVQCGPVQGILIADTPRQAALAAIDKSLQQHLWIYDDEGLDQQDCRNHLMIEALLHLDPIIQISEKGFDRSDALQIGTPEAIDAWHRLMVGMNQLFIAAGLAPRSMAAVAGAPAPTQPPRRKSPR
;
A
#
# COMPACT_ATOMS: atom_id res chain seq x y z
N MET A 1 -17.30 11.41 -7.63
CA MET A 1 -15.88 11.05 -7.72
C MET A 1 -15.22 11.80 -8.88
N ALA A 2 -14.07 12.40 -8.60
CA ALA A 2 -13.24 13.10 -9.58
C ALA A 2 -12.12 12.20 -10.11
N LYS A 3 -11.56 12.57 -11.25
CA LYS A 3 -10.40 11.92 -11.86
C LYS A 3 -9.14 12.64 -11.40
N PHE A 4 -8.21 11.90 -10.80
CA PHE A 4 -6.93 12.40 -10.34
C PHE A 4 -5.79 11.74 -11.11
N TYR A 5 -4.86 12.57 -11.57
CA TYR A 5 -3.56 12.22 -12.10
C TYR A 5 -2.58 12.24 -10.93
N VAL A 6 -2.02 11.09 -10.59
CA VAL A 6 -1.08 10.92 -9.48
C VAL A 6 0.28 10.51 -10.03
N GLN A 7 1.32 11.17 -9.54
CA GLN A 7 2.70 10.95 -9.96
C GLN A 7 3.63 10.96 -8.75
N CYS A 8 4.56 10.01 -8.70
CA CYS A 8 5.56 9.91 -7.65
C CYS A 8 6.79 9.22 -8.25
N GLY A 9 7.77 10.02 -8.70
CA GLY A 9 8.93 9.53 -9.43
C GLY A 9 8.54 8.74 -10.68
N PRO A 10 8.99 7.48 -10.81
CA PRO A 10 8.67 6.64 -11.97
C PRO A 10 7.21 6.16 -11.99
N VAL A 11 6.47 6.29 -10.88
CA VAL A 11 5.08 5.84 -10.78
C VAL A 11 4.15 6.94 -11.26
N GLN A 12 3.33 6.62 -12.26
CA GLN A 12 2.23 7.48 -12.73
C GLN A 12 0.94 6.65 -12.83
N GLY A 13 -0.18 7.27 -12.44
CA GLY A 13 -1.47 6.60 -12.47
C GLY A 13 -2.63 7.58 -12.53
N ILE A 14 -3.72 7.13 -13.15
CA ILE A 14 -4.99 7.83 -13.13
C ILE A 14 -5.92 7.09 -12.19
N LEU A 15 -6.43 7.79 -11.18
CA LEU A 15 -7.26 7.22 -10.13
C LEU A 15 -8.58 7.98 -10.03
N ILE A 16 -9.64 7.25 -9.68
CA ILE A 16 -10.94 7.82 -9.39
C ILE A 16 -11.08 7.84 -7.86
N ALA A 17 -11.28 9.03 -7.29
CA ALA A 17 -11.41 9.19 -5.85
C ALA A 17 -12.35 10.36 -5.52
N ASP A 18 -12.75 10.48 -4.26
CA ASP A 18 -13.53 11.63 -3.78
C ASP A 18 -12.64 12.78 -3.34
N THR A 19 -11.39 12.49 -2.93
CA THR A 19 -10.43 13.52 -2.52
C THR A 19 -9.02 13.23 -3.05
N PRO A 20 -8.17 14.26 -3.21
CA PRO A 20 -6.77 14.07 -3.58
C PRO A 20 -6.01 13.14 -2.61
N ARG A 21 -6.31 13.25 -1.31
CA ARG A 21 -5.68 12.39 -0.28
C ARG A 21 -6.05 10.92 -0.47
N GLN A 22 -7.30 10.62 -0.84
CA GLN A 22 -7.72 9.25 -1.16
C GLN A 22 -7.04 8.74 -2.43
N ALA A 23 -6.86 9.59 -3.45
CA ALA A 23 -6.07 9.24 -4.62
C ALA A 23 -4.60 8.92 -4.26
N ALA A 24 -4.01 9.69 -3.35
CA ALA A 24 -2.66 9.41 -2.83
C ALA A 24 -2.57 8.03 -2.16
N LEU A 25 -3.50 7.73 -1.26
CA LEU A 25 -3.56 6.44 -0.56
C LEU A 25 -3.75 5.29 -1.54
N ALA A 26 -4.61 5.44 -2.55
CA ALA A 26 -4.82 4.43 -3.58
C ALA A 26 -3.59 4.25 -4.49
N ALA A 27 -2.79 5.28 -4.72
CA ALA A 27 -1.51 5.14 -5.42
C ALA A 27 -0.49 4.36 -4.59
N ILE A 28 -0.38 4.68 -3.30
CA ILE A 28 0.49 3.95 -2.37
C ILE A 28 0.07 2.48 -2.24
N ASP A 29 -1.23 2.22 -2.13
CA ASP A 29 -1.79 0.87 -2.07
C ASP A 29 -1.35 0.01 -3.27
N LYS A 30 -1.47 0.57 -4.48
CA LYS A 30 -1.00 -0.09 -5.71
C LYS A 30 0.50 -0.32 -5.73
N SER A 31 1.29 0.66 -5.29
CA SER A 31 2.75 0.57 -5.28
C SER A 31 3.27 -0.46 -4.26
N LEU A 32 2.61 -0.57 -3.10
CA LEU A 32 3.05 -1.43 -1.99
C LEU A 32 2.37 -2.79 -1.96
N GLN A 33 1.47 -3.09 -2.90
CA GLN A 33 0.71 -4.33 -2.94
C GLN A 33 1.60 -5.58 -2.92
N GLN A 34 2.77 -5.52 -3.56
CA GLN A 34 3.75 -6.63 -3.60
C GLN A 34 4.46 -6.87 -2.26
N HIS A 35 4.36 -5.95 -1.30
CA HIS A 35 4.99 -6.03 0.01
C HIS A 35 4.02 -6.40 1.13
N LEU A 36 2.76 -6.67 0.82
CA LEU A 36 1.73 -6.98 1.83
C LEU A 36 2.00 -8.26 2.63
N TRP A 37 2.82 -9.17 2.09
CA TRP A 37 3.20 -10.42 2.74
C TRP A 37 3.92 -10.18 4.08
N ILE A 38 4.56 -9.03 4.28
CA ILE A 38 5.29 -8.73 5.53
C ILE A 38 4.38 -8.71 6.76
N TYR A 39 3.10 -8.38 6.58
CA TYR A 39 2.14 -8.34 7.69
C TYR A 39 1.69 -9.74 8.13
N ASP A 40 1.96 -10.76 7.31
CA ASP A 40 1.64 -12.14 7.60
C ASP A 40 2.84 -12.88 8.23
N ASP A 41 3.99 -12.21 8.37
CA ASP A 41 5.20 -12.76 8.98
C ASP A 41 5.12 -12.65 10.51
N GLU A 42 5.07 -13.80 11.20
CA GLU A 42 5.02 -13.88 12.67
C GLU A 42 6.28 -13.31 13.35
N GLY A 43 7.39 -13.17 12.62
CA GLY A 43 8.65 -12.63 13.12
C GLY A 43 8.77 -11.11 13.09
N LEU A 44 7.81 -10.40 12.48
CA LEU A 44 7.85 -8.95 12.33
C LEU A 44 6.81 -8.28 13.20
N ASP A 45 7.22 -7.24 13.93
CA ASP A 45 6.26 -6.37 14.60
C ASP A 45 5.73 -5.27 13.65
N GLN A 46 4.80 -4.45 14.15
CA GLN A 46 4.21 -3.36 13.35
C GLN A 46 5.26 -2.31 12.94
N GLN A 47 6.25 -2.06 13.79
CA GLN A 47 7.30 -1.09 13.52
C GLN A 47 8.26 -1.64 12.44
N ASP A 48 8.57 -2.92 12.48
CA ASP A 48 9.35 -3.61 11.45
C ASP A 48 8.65 -3.55 10.09
N CYS A 49 7.35 -3.86 10.07
CA CYS A 49 6.52 -3.74 8.86
C CYS A 49 6.56 -2.31 8.30
N ARG A 50 6.36 -1.31 9.16
CA ARG A 50 6.41 0.11 8.78
C ARG A 50 7.77 0.50 8.21
N ASN A 51 8.86 0.10 8.88
CA ASN A 51 10.22 0.42 8.47
C ASN A 51 10.54 -0.21 7.10
N HIS A 52 10.14 -1.46 6.88
CA HIS A 52 10.29 -2.13 5.59
C HIS A 52 9.59 -1.34 4.47
N LEU A 53 8.32 -0.99 4.65
CA LEU A 53 7.57 -0.22 3.66
C LEU A 53 8.19 1.14 3.37
N MET A 54 8.71 1.81 4.40
CA MET A 54 9.37 3.11 4.25
C MET A 54 10.66 2.98 3.42
N ILE A 55 11.48 1.96 3.70
CA ILE A 55 12.72 1.70 2.95
C ILE A 55 12.38 1.39 1.48
N GLU A 56 11.46 0.46 1.24
CA GLU A 56 11.05 0.08 -0.12
C GLU A 56 10.50 1.27 -0.90
N ALA A 57 9.69 2.12 -0.26
CA ALA A 57 9.18 3.31 -0.91
C ALA A 57 10.26 4.34 -1.20
N LEU A 58 11.17 4.63 -0.26
CA LEU A 58 12.25 5.60 -0.48
C LEU A 58 13.26 5.14 -1.55
N LEU A 59 13.34 3.83 -1.82
CA LEU A 59 14.16 3.28 -2.90
C LEU A 59 13.52 3.42 -4.29
N HIS A 60 12.19 3.41 -4.38
CA HIS A 60 11.47 3.30 -5.66
C HIS A 60 10.57 4.49 -5.99
N LEU A 61 10.23 5.32 -5.01
CA LEU A 61 9.32 6.45 -5.13
C LEU A 61 10.06 7.75 -4.81
N ASP A 62 9.59 8.84 -5.41
CA ASP A 62 10.03 10.17 -5.02
C ASP A 62 9.53 10.52 -3.60
N PRO A 63 10.18 11.46 -2.90
CA PRO A 63 9.74 11.90 -1.57
C PRO A 63 8.40 12.67 -1.58
N ILE A 64 7.91 13.06 -2.76
CA ILE A 64 6.67 13.83 -2.92
C ILE A 64 5.78 13.14 -3.98
N ILE A 65 4.51 12.99 -3.64
CA ILE A 65 3.41 12.61 -4.52
C ILE A 65 2.76 13.88 -5.06
N GLN A 66 2.73 14.02 -6.39
CA GLN A 66 2.03 15.09 -7.09
C GLN A 66 0.65 14.61 -7.53
N ILE A 67 -0.38 15.43 -7.28
CA ILE A 67 -1.78 15.10 -7.57
C ILE A 67 -2.46 16.26 -8.26
N SER A 68 -3.10 16.00 -9.39
CA SER A 68 -3.85 17.01 -10.13
C SER A 68 -5.10 16.43 -10.79
N GLU A 69 -6.15 17.21 -10.92
CA GLU A 69 -7.33 16.83 -11.72
C GLU A 69 -7.13 17.10 -13.22
N LYS A 70 -6.11 17.89 -13.58
CA LYS A 70 -5.92 18.45 -14.93
C LYS A 70 -4.92 17.68 -15.79
N GLY A 71 -4.01 16.90 -15.19
CA GLY A 71 -2.96 16.18 -15.91
C GLY A 71 -1.70 15.92 -15.07
N PHE A 72 -0.71 15.28 -15.67
CA PHE A 72 0.62 15.06 -15.07
C PHE A 72 1.53 16.30 -15.18
N ASP A 73 2.66 16.30 -14.46
CA ASP A 73 3.72 17.32 -14.52
C ASP A 73 3.22 18.77 -14.33
N ARG A 74 2.20 18.94 -13.50
CA ARG A 74 1.56 20.23 -13.23
C ARG A 74 2.29 20.97 -12.12
N SER A 75 2.71 22.20 -12.40
CA SER A 75 3.28 23.09 -11.37
C SER A 75 2.26 23.50 -10.30
N ASP A 76 0.96 23.46 -10.64
CA ASP A 76 -0.17 23.68 -9.71
C ASP A 76 -0.68 22.38 -9.07
N ALA A 77 0.05 21.27 -9.17
CA ALA A 77 -0.33 20.02 -8.51
C ALA A 77 -0.28 20.15 -6.98
N LEU A 78 -1.24 19.52 -6.31
CA LEU A 78 -1.16 19.28 -4.88
C LEU A 78 0.02 18.36 -4.59
N GLN A 79 0.80 18.68 -3.57
CA GLN A 79 1.94 17.89 -3.13
C GLN A 79 1.65 17.26 -1.78
N ILE A 80 1.85 15.94 -1.70
CA ILE A 80 1.75 15.17 -0.46
C ILE A 80 3.07 14.44 -0.27
N GLY A 81 3.66 14.54 0.93
CA GLY A 81 4.88 13.79 1.19
C GLY A 81 4.61 12.28 1.18
N THR A 82 5.47 11.55 0.47
CA THR A 82 5.39 10.11 0.32
C THR A 82 5.49 9.39 1.68
N PRO A 83 6.39 9.79 2.61
CA PRO A 83 6.44 9.19 3.95
C PRO A 83 5.11 9.32 4.72
N GLU A 84 4.46 10.48 4.65
CA GLU A 84 3.20 10.74 5.34
C GLU A 84 2.05 9.92 4.74
N ALA A 85 2.04 9.74 3.42
CA ALA A 85 1.07 8.89 2.74
C ALA A 85 1.24 7.42 3.12
N ILE A 86 2.48 6.94 3.24
CA ILE A 86 2.79 5.57 3.70
C ILE A 86 2.37 5.38 5.15
N ASP A 87 2.69 6.33 6.03
CA ASP A 87 2.28 6.26 7.43
C ASP A 87 0.75 6.21 7.56
N ALA A 88 0.03 7.01 6.77
CA ALA A 88 -1.42 6.99 6.76
C ALA A 88 -1.98 5.65 6.23
N TRP A 89 -1.39 5.11 5.16
CA TRP A 89 -1.77 3.82 4.61
C TRP A 89 -1.47 2.66 5.57
N HIS A 90 -0.29 2.63 6.19
CA HIS A 90 0.09 1.61 7.17
C HIS A 90 -0.86 1.60 8.37
N ARG A 91 -1.20 2.78 8.92
CA ARG A 91 -2.19 2.89 10.00
C ARG A 91 -3.56 2.37 9.59
N LEU A 92 -3.99 2.61 8.34
CA LEU A 92 -5.24 2.07 7.81
C LEU A 92 -5.19 0.54 7.80
N MET A 93 -4.11 -0.05 7.29
CA MET A 93 -3.93 -1.50 7.21
C MET A 93 -3.93 -2.16 8.59
N VAL A 94 -3.17 -1.62 9.54
CA VAL A 94 -3.16 -2.09 10.93
C VAL A 94 -4.55 -1.96 11.57
N GLY A 95 -5.22 -0.83 11.38
CA GLY A 95 -6.57 -0.60 11.89
C GLY A 95 -7.59 -1.58 11.31
N MET A 96 -7.52 -1.88 10.01
CA MET A 96 -8.38 -2.87 9.36
C MET A 96 -8.15 -4.27 9.94
N ASN A 97 -6.90 -4.68 10.14
CA ASN A 97 -6.60 -5.96 10.75
C ASN A 97 -7.19 -6.07 12.18
N GLN A 98 -6.99 -5.04 12.99
CA GLN A 98 -7.55 -4.98 14.35
C GLN A 98 -9.08 -5.03 14.35
N LEU A 99 -9.73 -4.34 13.41
CA LEU A 99 -11.19 -4.37 13.27
C LEU A 99 -11.69 -5.76 12.87
N PHE A 100 -11.00 -6.48 11.98
CA PHE A 100 -11.37 -7.85 11.62
C PHE A 100 -11.25 -8.81 12.80
N ILE A 101 -10.16 -8.71 13.57
CA ILE A 101 -9.96 -9.50 14.79
C ILE A 101 -11.07 -9.21 15.80
N ALA A 102 -11.38 -7.93 16.05
CA ALA A 102 -12.43 -7.52 16.97
C ALA A 102 -13.84 -8.00 16.53
N ALA A 103 -14.07 -8.12 15.23
CA ALA A 103 -15.30 -8.66 14.66
C ALA A 103 -15.40 -10.20 14.72
N GLY A 104 -14.41 -10.89 15.29
CA GLY A 104 -14.37 -12.35 15.37
C GLY A 104 -14.09 -13.05 14.04
N LEU A 105 -13.62 -12.30 13.03
CA LEU A 105 -13.17 -12.88 11.77
C LEU A 105 -11.76 -13.44 11.97
N ALA A 106 -11.51 -14.65 11.44
CA ALA A 106 -10.16 -15.19 11.41
C ALA A 106 -9.23 -14.17 10.72
N PRO A 107 -8.00 -13.96 11.23
CA PRO A 107 -7.02 -13.11 10.58
C PRO A 107 -6.89 -13.55 9.13
N ARG A 108 -7.35 -12.71 8.20
CA ARG A 108 -7.10 -12.92 6.78
C ARG A 108 -5.71 -12.41 6.50
N SER A 109 -4.99 -13.09 5.59
CA SER A 109 -3.73 -12.53 5.11
C SER A 109 -3.96 -11.12 4.61
N MET A 110 -3.07 -10.18 4.93
CA MET A 110 -3.23 -8.79 4.50
C MET A 110 -3.18 -8.69 2.97
N ALA A 111 -2.50 -9.64 2.32
CA ALA A 111 -2.61 -9.87 0.89
C ALA A 111 -4.07 -10.13 0.43
N ALA A 112 -4.82 -10.99 1.14
CA ALA A 112 -6.23 -11.25 0.82
C ALA A 112 -7.13 -10.04 1.13
N VAL A 113 -6.79 -9.24 2.15
CA VAL A 113 -7.51 -7.99 2.48
C VAL A 113 -7.37 -6.95 1.36
N ALA A 114 -6.19 -6.83 0.76
CA ALA A 114 -5.95 -5.92 -0.37
C ALA A 114 -6.38 -6.50 -1.73
N GLY A 115 -7.07 -7.64 -1.75
CA GLY A 115 -7.49 -8.31 -2.99
C GLY A 115 -6.33 -8.83 -3.85
N ALA A 116 -5.13 -9.00 -3.29
CA ALA A 116 -4.04 -9.66 -3.99
C ALA A 116 -4.36 -11.15 -4.14
N PRO A 117 -4.05 -11.76 -5.30
CA PRO A 117 -4.25 -13.20 -5.48
C PRO A 117 -3.43 -13.96 -4.43
N ALA A 118 -4.07 -14.93 -3.77
CA ALA A 118 -3.41 -15.74 -2.74
C ALA A 118 -2.10 -16.34 -3.29
N PRO A 119 -1.00 -16.30 -2.52
CA PRO A 119 0.24 -16.92 -2.98
C PRO A 119 0.00 -18.41 -3.18
N THR A 120 0.19 -18.90 -4.40
CA THR A 120 0.19 -20.33 -4.73
C THR A 120 1.27 -21.01 -3.89
N GLN A 121 0.85 -21.74 -2.87
CA GLN A 121 1.72 -22.52 -2.00
C GLN A 121 2.52 -23.52 -2.86
N PRO A 122 3.88 -23.52 -2.81
CA PRO A 122 4.65 -24.47 -3.59
C PRO A 122 4.38 -25.91 -3.09
N PRO A 123 4.42 -26.92 -3.98
CA PRO A 123 4.06 -28.29 -3.62
C PRO A 123 5.02 -28.81 -2.55
N ARG A 124 4.45 -29.23 -1.40
CA ARG A 124 5.17 -29.94 -0.33
C ARG A 124 5.95 -31.11 -0.93
N ARG A 125 7.28 -30.99 -1.02
CA ARG A 125 8.16 -32.10 -1.38
C ARG A 125 7.92 -33.23 -0.38
N LYS A 126 7.35 -34.34 -0.85
CA LYS A 126 7.32 -35.58 -0.08
C LYS A 126 8.76 -36.08 0.05
N SER A 127 9.27 -36.16 1.27
CA SER A 127 10.57 -36.77 1.56
C SER A 127 10.54 -38.25 1.12
N PRO A 128 11.56 -38.74 0.40
CA PRO A 128 11.65 -40.16 0.07
C PRO A 128 11.99 -40.96 1.33
N ARG A 129 11.34 -42.12 1.46
CA ARG A 129 11.60 -43.14 2.48
C ARG A 129 12.93 -43.85 2.24
#